data_AF-A0A2E6WPW9-F1
#
_entry.id   AF-A0A2E6WPW9-F1
#
_cell.length_a   1.000
_cell.length_b   1.000
_cell.length_c   1.000
_cell.angle_alpha   90.00
_cell.angle_beta   90.00
_cell.angle_gamma   90.00
#
_symmetry.space_group_name_H-M   'P 1'
#
loop_
_entity.id
_entity.type
_entity.pdbx_description
1 polymer ?
#
loop_
_entity_poly.entity_id
_entity_poly.type
_entity_poly.pdbx_seq_one_letter_code
_entity_poly.pdbx_strand_id
1 'polypeptide(L)'
;YRNKAELFAAVMDLPFDPTSAIPRLVAPGLDGLGERLVRLALQAAQEEQLRDDVGVVGSLIPGAVTNTPGSVRAVWEYITGEVVDQVLLRAGIPDAKMRGALITSFLGGIVIARYGVAVEPLASASEDEVVALVGPTIQRLLDPTQPLSAPVAQ
;
A
#
# COMPACT_ATOMS: atom_id res chain seq x y z
N TYR A 1 -22.83 -1.47 8.59
CA TYR A 1 -21.49 -1.93 8.14
C TYR A 1 -21.42 -3.43 8.31
N ARG A 2 -21.11 -4.19 7.25
CA ARG A 2 -21.23 -5.66 7.21
C ARG A 2 -19.93 -6.40 7.49
N ASN A 3 -18.79 -5.71 7.53
CA ASN A 3 -17.52 -6.29 7.96
C ASN A 3 -16.62 -5.22 8.64
N LYS A 4 -15.58 -5.68 9.35
CA LYS A 4 -14.66 -4.82 10.10
C LYS A 4 -13.90 -3.84 9.18
N ALA A 5 -13.66 -4.24 7.93
CA ALA A 5 -12.98 -3.41 6.93
C ALA A 5 -13.86 -2.23 6.46
N GLU A 6 -15.16 -2.43 6.23
CA GLU A 6 -16.12 -1.35 5.91
C GLU A 6 -16.31 -0.38 7.08
N LEU A 7 -16.41 -0.91 8.31
CA LEU A 7 -16.56 -0.06 9.50
C LEU A 7 -15.31 0.79 9.71
N PHE A 8 -14.11 0.23 9.48
CA PHE A 8 -12.85 0.93 9.68
C PHE A 8 -12.50 1.88 8.52
N ALA A 9 -12.80 1.50 7.27
CA ALA A 9 -12.68 2.39 6.11
C ALA A 9 -13.59 3.63 6.26
N ALA A 10 -14.81 3.45 6.78
CA ALA A 10 -15.72 4.54 7.10
C ALA A 10 -15.25 5.42 8.27
N VAL A 11 -14.37 4.90 9.15
CA VAL A 11 -13.80 5.63 10.29
C VAL A 11 -12.48 6.34 9.93
N MET A 12 -11.72 5.82 8.96
CA MET A 12 -10.39 6.32 8.58
C MET A 12 -10.36 7.15 7.30
N ASP A 13 -11.49 7.39 6.64
CA ASP A 13 -11.61 8.17 5.38
C ASP A 13 -10.56 7.75 4.33
N LEU A 14 -10.40 6.43 4.15
CA LEU A 14 -9.37 5.87 3.28
C LEU A 14 -9.54 6.38 1.83
N PRO A 15 -8.43 6.65 1.11
CA PRO A 15 -8.50 7.24 -0.22
C PRO A 15 -9.18 6.37 -1.27
N PHE A 16 -9.28 5.05 -1.04
CA PHE A 16 -9.93 4.11 -1.95
C PHE A 16 -10.69 3.00 -1.22
N ASP A 17 -11.66 2.39 -1.92
CA ASP A 17 -12.43 1.24 -1.43
C ASP A 17 -11.64 -0.07 -1.63
N PRO A 18 -11.18 -0.74 -0.55
CA PRO A 18 -10.43 -1.99 -0.64
C PRO A 18 -11.25 -3.11 -1.29
N THR A 19 -12.58 -3.07 -1.11
CA THR A 19 -13.50 -4.11 -1.58
C THR A 19 -13.54 -4.20 -3.11
N SER A 20 -13.41 -3.06 -3.79
CA SER A 20 -13.35 -2.97 -5.25
C SER A 20 -11.92 -3.01 -5.81
N ALA A 21 -10.91 -2.58 -5.06
CA ALA A 21 -9.51 -2.61 -5.48
C ALA A 21 -8.96 -4.05 -5.57
N ILE A 22 -9.20 -4.88 -4.55
CA ILE A 22 -8.64 -6.24 -4.47
C ILE A 22 -9.08 -7.12 -5.67
N PRO A 23 -10.38 -7.22 -6.05
CA PRO A 23 -10.77 -8.03 -7.20
C PRO A 23 -10.14 -7.57 -8.51
N ARG A 24 -10.00 -6.25 -8.72
CA ARG A 24 -9.40 -5.68 -9.93
C ARG A 24 -7.90 -6.00 -10.03
N LEU A 25 -7.19 -6.04 -8.91
CA LEU A 25 -5.76 -6.37 -8.85
C LEU A 25 -5.49 -7.84 -9.18
N VAL A 26 -6.36 -8.74 -8.70
CA VAL A 26 -6.22 -10.19 -8.83
C VAL A 26 -6.76 -10.72 -10.16
N ALA A 27 -7.80 -10.09 -10.74
CA ALA A 27 -8.46 -10.58 -11.96
C ALA A 27 -7.52 -10.85 -13.16
N PRO A 28 -6.45 -10.06 -13.42
CA PRO A 28 -5.51 -10.34 -14.49
C PRO A 28 -4.57 -11.53 -14.26
N GLY A 29 -4.58 -12.14 -13.06
CA GLY A 29 -3.65 -13.23 -12.69
C GLY A 29 -2.39 -12.74 -11.95
N LEU A 30 -1.48 -13.66 -11.65
CA LEU A 30 -0.26 -13.34 -10.88
C LEU A 30 0.80 -12.56 -11.68
N ASP A 31 0.79 -12.71 -13.01
CA ASP A 31 1.75 -12.01 -13.87
C ASP A 31 1.54 -10.50 -13.79
N GLY A 32 2.62 -9.77 -13.50
CA GLY A 32 2.59 -8.32 -13.31
C GLY A 32 1.85 -7.84 -12.05
N LEU A 33 1.44 -8.75 -11.14
CA LEU A 33 0.78 -8.36 -9.90
C LEU A 33 1.70 -7.50 -9.01
N GLY A 34 3.01 -7.77 -9.02
CA GLY A 34 3.99 -6.96 -8.29
C GLY A 34 3.96 -5.50 -8.73
N GLU A 35 3.99 -5.23 -10.04
CA GLU A 35 3.89 -3.87 -10.58
C GLU A 35 2.56 -3.20 -10.23
N ARG A 36 1.45 -3.94 -10.31
CA ARG A 36 0.13 -3.41 -9.96
C ARG A 36 0.04 -3.04 -8.48
N LEU A 37 0.63 -3.84 -7.58
CA LEU A 37 0.69 -3.52 -6.16
C LEU A 37 1.56 -2.29 -5.88
N VAL A 38 2.70 -2.15 -6.54
CA VAL A 38 3.54 -0.95 -6.41
C VAL A 38 2.82 0.29 -6.90
N ARG A 39 2.14 0.22 -8.05
CA ARG A 39 1.40 1.36 -8.59
C ARG A 39 0.25 1.78 -7.67
N LEU A 40 -0.52 0.81 -7.16
CA LEU A 40 -1.56 1.07 -6.16
C LEU A 40 -0.97 1.79 -4.95
N ALA A 41 0.21 1.35 -4.51
CA ALA A 41 0.86 1.92 -3.35
C ALA A 41 1.27 3.38 -3.52
N LEU A 42 1.90 3.69 -4.64
CA LEU A 42 2.32 5.05 -4.95
C LEU A 42 1.12 5.99 -5.13
N GLN A 43 0.05 5.53 -5.79
CA GLN A 43 -1.16 6.31 -6.00
C GLN A 43 -1.86 6.66 -4.69
N ALA A 44 -2.05 5.66 -3.81
CA ALA A 44 -2.69 5.87 -2.53
C ALA A 44 -1.90 6.83 -1.63
N ALA A 45 -0.57 6.72 -1.62
CA ALA A 45 0.28 7.63 -0.86
C ALA A 45 0.28 9.05 -1.44
N GLN A 46 0.25 9.20 -2.77
CA GLN A 46 0.19 10.52 -3.42
C GLN A 46 -1.13 11.23 -3.11
N GLU A 47 -2.26 10.53 -3.18
CA GLU A 47 -3.58 11.10 -2.86
C GLU A 47 -3.65 11.57 -1.41
N GLU A 48 -3.04 10.83 -0.48
CA GLU A 48 -2.96 11.21 0.94
C GLU A 48 -2.10 12.46 1.13
N GLN A 49 -0.90 12.50 0.55
CA GLN A 49 -0.03 13.68 0.62
C GLN A 49 -0.74 14.94 0.11
N LEU A 50 -1.47 14.83 -1.00
CA LEU A 50 -2.26 15.94 -1.55
C LEU A 50 -3.38 16.38 -0.59
N ARG A 51 -4.03 15.45 0.12
CA ARG A 51 -5.03 15.79 1.15
C ARG A 51 -4.41 16.46 2.35
N ASP A 52 -3.26 15.98 2.83
CA ASP A 52 -2.53 16.60 3.94
C ASP A 52 -2.11 18.02 3.59
N ASP A 53 -1.53 18.24 2.41
CA ASP A 53 -1.12 19.56 1.93
C ASP A 53 -2.33 20.52 1.82
N VAL A 54 -3.47 20.05 1.29
CA VAL A 54 -4.71 20.83 1.21
C VAL A 54 -5.31 21.10 2.59
N GLY A 55 -5.25 20.13 3.51
CA GLY A 55 -5.72 20.25 4.89
C GLY A 55 -4.91 21.29 5.67
N VAL A 56 -3.59 21.32 5.49
CA VAL A 56 -2.71 22.36 6.05
C VAL A 56 -3.09 23.73 5.51
N VAL A 57 -3.29 23.89 4.20
CA VAL A 57 -3.75 25.15 3.60
C VAL A 57 -5.13 25.56 4.12
N GLY A 58 -6.04 24.61 4.27
CA GLY A 58 -7.37 24.84 4.84
C GLY A 58 -7.31 25.28 6.32
N SER A 59 -6.39 24.72 7.12
CA SER A 59 -6.22 25.09 8.54
C SER A 59 -5.77 26.55 8.74
N LEU A 60 -5.13 27.15 7.73
CA LEU A 60 -4.76 28.56 7.74
C LEU A 60 -5.97 29.49 7.54
N ILE A 61 -7.14 28.95 7.17
CA ILE A 61 -8.40 29.68 7.03
C ILE A 61 -9.17 29.58 8.37
N PRO A 62 -9.37 30.68 9.12
CA PRO A 62 -10.10 30.65 10.38
C PRO A 62 -11.53 30.11 10.20
N GLY A 63 -11.85 29.02 10.90
CA GLY A 63 -13.17 28.37 10.88
C GLY A 63 -13.29 27.15 9.96
N ALA A 64 -12.23 26.76 9.24
CA ALA A 64 -12.21 25.51 8.51
C ALA A 64 -12.15 24.31 9.48
N VAL A 65 -13.14 23.41 9.40
CA VAL A 65 -13.09 22.11 10.08
C VAL A 65 -12.07 21.26 9.32
N THR A 66 -10.89 21.07 9.90
CA THR A 66 -9.90 20.14 9.34
C THR A 66 -10.06 18.81 10.06
N ASN A 67 -10.46 17.77 9.32
CA ASN A 67 -10.30 16.40 9.79
C ASN A 67 -8.79 16.15 9.85
N THR A 68 -8.20 16.14 11.05
CA THR A 68 -6.78 15.81 11.22
C THR A 68 -6.54 14.39 10.70
N PRO A 69 -5.78 14.18 9.61
CA PRO A 69 -5.52 12.84 9.13
C PRO A 69 -4.52 12.15 10.05
N GLY A 70 -4.70 10.85 10.28
CA GLY A 70 -3.67 10.03 10.88
C GLY A 70 -2.42 10.05 9.98
N SER A 71 -1.23 10.00 10.57
CA SER A 71 0.03 10.04 9.81
C SER A 71 -0.01 9.09 8.61
N VAL A 72 0.49 9.52 7.44
CA VAL A 72 0.68 8.73 6.20
C VAL A 72 1.03 7.26 6.46
N ARG A 73 1.91 7.04 7.44
CA ARG A 73 2.31 5.73 7.93
C ARG A 73 1.16 4.81 8.39
N ALA A 74 0.22 5.30 9.20
CA ALA A 74 -0.82 4.50 9.85
C ALA A 74 -1.93 4.08 8.86
N VAL A 75 -2.30 4.99 7.95
CA VAL A 75 -3.23 4.71 6.85
C VAL A 75 -2.58 3.72 5.87
N TRP A 76 -1.31 3.95 5.53
CA TRP A 76 -0.54 3.08 4.66
C TRP A 76 -0.32 1.65 5.21
N GLU A 77 0.06 1.51 6.48
CA GLU A 77 0.27 0.21 7.14
C GLU A 77 -1.01 -0.63 7.13
N TYR A 78 -2.18 -0.01 7.35
CA TYR A 78 -3.46 -0.70 7.31
C TYR A 78 -3.88 -1.11 5.89
N ILE A 79 -3.85 -0.15 4.96
CA ILE A 79 -4.24 -0.36 3.57
C ILE A 79 -3.46 -1.53 2.97
N THR A 80 -2.15 -1.51 3.15
CA THR A 80 -1.29 -2.45 2.45
C THR A 80 -1.33 -3.82 3.10
N GLY A 81 -1.37 -3.89 4.44
CA GLY A 81 -1.44 -5.16 5.17
C GLY A 81 -2.68 -5.97 4.82
N GLU A 82 -3.88 -5.38 4.97
CA GLU A 82 -5.13 -6.09 4.72
C GLU A 82 -5.34 -6.37 3.22
N VAL A 83 -5.02 -5.42 2.33
CA VAL A 83 -5.18 -5.62 0.88
C VAL A 83 -4.22 -6.70 0.37
N VAL A 84 -2.95 -6.66 0.75
CA VAL A 84 -1.96 -7.64 0.29
C VAL A 84 -2.25 -9.03 0.84
N ASP A 85 -2.63 -9.16 2.11
CA ASP A 85 -3.01 -10.44 2.69
C ASP A 85 -4.22 -11.05 1.96
N GLN A 86 -5.25 -10.25 1.65
CA GLN A 86 -6.42 -10.72 0.90
C GLN A 86 -6.08 -11.10 -0.55
N VAL A 87 -5.18 -10.35 -1.20
CA VAL A 87 -4.68 -10.68 -2.55
C VAL A 87 -3.95 -12.03 -2.53
N LEU A 88 -3.04 -12.24 -1.58
CA LEU A 88 -2.25 -13.46 -1.44
C LEU A 88 -3.14 -14.68 -1.14
N LEU A 89 -4.11 -14.53 -0.24
CA LEU A 89 -5.07 -15.58 0.11
C LEU A 89 -5.91 -15.98 -1.10
N ARG A 90 -6.43 -15.01 -1.85
CA ARG A 90 -7.24 -15.29 -3.06
C ARG A 90 -6.42 -15.89 -4.20
N ALA A 91 -5.15 -15.53 -4.28
CA ALA A 91 -4.25 -16.08 -5.27
C ALA A 91 -3.70 -17.47 -4.90
N GLY A 92 -4.01 -18.00 -3.71
CA GLY A 92 -3.54 -19.31 -3.26
C GLY A 92 -2.02 -19.38 -3.03
N ILE A 93 -1.38 -18.24 -2.73
CA ILE A 93 0.06 -18.17 -2.52
C ILE A 93 0.40 -18.76 -1.13
N PRO A 94 1.35 -19.72 -1.03
CA PRO A 94 1.80 -20.28 0.24
C PRO A 94 2.47 -19.21 1.12
N ASP A 95 2.45 -19.38 2.44
CA ASP A 95 3.04 -18.43 3.39
C ASP A 95 2.50 -16.99 3.27
N ALA A 96 1.25 -16.85 2.82
CA ALA A 96 0.59 -15.57 2.53
C ALA A 96 0.84 -14.52 3.63
N LYS A 97 0.73 -14.90 4.91
CA LYS A 97 0.94 -13.97 6.03
C LYS A 97 2.37 -13.39 6.08
N MET A 98 3.39 -14.23 5.89
CA MET A 98 4.79 -13.77 5.92
C MET A 98 5.12 -12.97 4.67
N ARG A 99 4.69 -13.44 3.50
CA ARG A 99 4.86 -12.71 2.23
C ARG A 99 4.17 -11.35 2.27
N GLY A 100 2.95 -11.29 2.81
CA GLY A 100 2.17 -10.07 2.95
C GLY A 100 2.83 -9.07 3.88
N ALA A 101 3.35 -9.53 5.02
CA ALA A 101 4.14 -8.71 5.92
C ALA A 101 5.40 -8.14 5.24
N LEU A 102 6.14 -8.96 4.48
CA LEU A 102 7.35 -8.52 3.75
C LEU A 102 7.02 -7.51 2.65
N ILE A 103 6.02 -7.80 1.82
CA ILE A 103 5.56 -6.91 0.75
C ILE A 103 5.10 -5.57 1.33
N THR A 104 4.27 -5.61 2.36
CA THR A 104 3.75 -4.40 3.04
C THR A 104 4.89 -3.58 3.65
N SER A 105 5.84 -4.23 4.33
CA SER A 105 6.99 -3.55 4.93
C SER A 105 7.88 -2.89 3.88
N PHE A 106 8.11 -3.58 2.75
CA PHE A 106 8.91 -3.05 1.66
C PHE A 106 8.23 -1.83 1.02
N LEU A 107 6.95 -1.97 0.65
CA LEU A 107 6.19 -0.88 0.05
C LEU A 107 6.05 0.31 1.01
N GLY A 108 5.84 0.07 2.31
CA GLY A 108 5.85 1.11 3.34
C GLY A 108 7.17 1.85 3.47
N GLY A 109 8.29 1.12 3.42
CA GLY A 109 9.60 1.76 3.37
C GLY A 109 9.75 2.69 2.17
N ILE A 110 9.30 2.27 0.99
CA ILE A 110 9.34 3.09 -0.24
C ILE A 110 8.44 4.32 -0.12
N VAL A 111 7.19 4.15 0.33
CA VAL A 111 6.23 5.26 0.50
C VAL A 111 6.76 6.29 1.50
N ILE A 112 7.23 5.85 2.67
CA ILE A 112 7.78 6.75 3.70
C ILE A 112 9.04 7.45 3.18
N ALA A 113 9.95 6.72 2.55
CA ALA A 113 11.18 7.31 2.01
C ALA A 113 10.88 8.34 0.90
N ARG A 114 9.91 8.06 0.02
CA ARG A 114 9.55 8.92 -1.11
C ARG A 114 8.74 10.15 -0.70
N TYR A 115 7.65 9.97 0.04
CA TYR A 115 6.68 11.04 0.34
C TYR A 115 6.86 11.63 1.75
N GLY A 116 7.26 10.83 2.74
CA GLY A 116 7.42 11.31 4.11
C GLY A 116 8.77 12.00 4.37
N VAL A 117 9.86 11.42 3.88
CA VAL A 117 11.23 11.90 4.13
C VAL A 117 11.87 12.56 2.90
N ALA A 118 11.28 12.37 1.71
CA ALA A 118 11.79 12.89 0.44
C ALA A 118 13.26 12.53 0.15
N VAL A 119 13.60 11.24 0.30
CA VAL A 119 14.94 10.70 0.02
C VAL A 119 15.25 10.77 -1.48
N GLU A 120 16.33 11.44 -1.89
CA GLU A 120 16.76 11.48 -3.29
C GLU A 120 17.72 10.33 -3.68
N PRO A 121 17.67 9.83 -4.93
CA PRO A 121 16.83 10.28 -6.05
C PRO A 121 15.40 9.68 -6.05
N LEU A 122 15.02 8.95 -4.99
CA LEU A 122 13.74 8.24 -4.93
C LEU A 122 12.54 9.20 -4.89
N ALA A 123 12.68 10.39 -4.31
CA ALA A 123 11.62 11.39 -4.23
C ALA A 123 11.27 11.97 -5.61
N SER A 124 12.30 12.31 -6.40
CA SER A 124 12.14 12.94 -7.72
C SER A 124 11.92 11.98 -8.88
N ALA A 125 12.24 10.69 -8.73
CA ALA A 125 12.00 9.68 -9.77
C ALA A 125 10.53 9.66 -10.22
N SER A 126 10.27 9.35 -11.48
CA SER A 126 8.89 9.13 -11.95
C SER A 126 8.27 7.88 -11.32
N GLU A 127 6.94 7.80 -11.26
CA GLU A 127 6.27 6.59 -10.76
C GLU A 127 6.64 5.35 -11.58
N ASP A 128 6.76 5.49 -12.90
CA ASP A 128 7.08 4.36 -13.78
C ASP A 128 8.51 3.84 -13.55
N GLU A 129 9.47 4.71 -13.23
CA GLU A 129 10.81 4.30 -12.83
C GLU A 129 10.79 3.53 -11.51
N VAL A 130 10.05 4.01 -10.50
CA VAL A 130 9.93 3.32 -9.22
C VAL A 130 9.23 1.97 -9.39
N VAL A 131 8.16 1.92 -10.20
CA VAL A 131 7.45 0.67 -10.52
C VAL A 131 8.37 -0.32 -11.22
N ALA A 132 9.18 0.12 -12.20
CA ALA A 132 10.11 -0.74 -12.91
C ALA A 132 11.22 -1.29 -12.00
N LEU A 133 11.68 -0.51 -11.01
CA LEU A 133 12.71 -0.92 -10.05
C LEU A 133 12.16 -1.86 -8.95
N VAL A 134 10.97 -1.56 -8.42
CA VAL A 134 10.41 -2.25 -7.26
C VAL A 134 9.52 -3.44 -7.66
N GLY A 135 8.79 -3.34 -8.77
CA GLY A 135 7.85 -4.34 -9.26
C GLY A 135 8.43 -5.75 -9.32
N PRO A 136 9.61 -5.98 -9.91
CA PRO A 136 10.23 -7.30 -9.95
C PRO A 136 10.54 -7.89 -8.56
N THR A 137 10.85 -7.05 -7.57
CA THR A 137 11.10 -7.50 -6.19
C THR A 137 9.83 -7.97 -5.52
N ILE A 138 8.73 -7.23 -5.68
CA ILE A 138 7.42 -7.65 -5.18
C ILE A 138 6.94 -8.89 -5.93
N GLN A 139 7.17 -8.98 -7.24
CA GLN A 139 6.81 -10.14 -8.04
C GLN A 139 7.51 -11.42 -7.55
N ARG A 140 8.79 -11.35 -7.16
CA ARG A 140 9.48 -12.48 -6.54
C ARG A 140 8.87 -12.90 -5.20
N LEU A 141 8.42 -11.95 -4.38
CA LEU A 141 7.72 -12.25 -3.12
C LEU A 141 6.34 -12.86 -3.34
N LEU A 142 5.73 -12.64 -4.51
CA LEU A 142 4.46 -13.24 -4.92
C LEU A 142 4.64 -14.62 -5.59
N ASP A 143 5.86 -14.99 -5.99
CA ASP A 143 6.12 -16.25 -6.70
C ASP A 143 5.88 -17.45 -5.78
N PRO A 144 4.84 -18.28 -6.05
CA PRO A 144 4.52 -19.43 -5.22
C PRO A 144 5.52 -20.58 -5.39
N THR A 145 6.34 -20.55 -6.45
CA THR A 145 7.36 -21.57 -6.75
C THR A 145 8.69 -21.31 -6.03
N GLN A 146 8.88 -20.10 -5.51
CA GLN A 146 10.02 -19.73 -4.69
C GLN A 146 9.60 -19.76 -3.22
N PRO A 147 9.78 -20.88 -2.49
CA PRO A 147 9.51 -20.90 -1.06
C PRO A 147 10.35 -19.84 -0.35
N LEU A 148 9.79 -19.21 0.69
CA LEU A 148 10.57 -18.32 1.54
C LEU A 148 11.63 -19.17 2.24
N SER A 149 12.88 -19.05 1.81
CA SER A 149 13.99 -19.75 2.45
C SER A 149 14.23 -19.15 3.84
N ALA A 150 13.67 -19.77 4.88
CA ALA A 150 14.36 -19.92 6.16
C ALA A 150 13.64 -20.93 7.08
N PRO A 151 14.34 -21.94 7.62
CA PRO A 151 13.91 -22.53 8.87
C PRO A 151 14.20 -21.50 9.98
N VAL A 152 13.16 -20.88 10.53
CA VAL A 152 13.26 -20.26 11.86
C VAL A 152 12.80 -21.33 12.85
N ALA A 153 13.68 -21.64 13.78
CA ALA A 153 13.61 -22.76 14.71
C ALA A 153 12.26 -22.92 15.42
N GLN A 154 11.95 -24.18 15.74
CA GLN A 154 10.86 -24.63 16.60
C GLN A 154 10.81 -23.88 17.93
#